data_AF-R7WJ98-F1
#
_entry.id   AF-R7WJ98-F1
#
_cell.length_a   1.000
_cell.length_b   1.000
_cell.length_c   1.000
_cell.angle_alpha   90.00
_cell.angle_beta   90.00
_cell.angle_gamma   90.00
#
_symmetry.space_group_name_H-M   'P 1'
#
loop_
_entity.id
_entity.type
_entity.pdbx_description
1 polymer ?
#
loop_
_entity_poly.entity_id
_entity_poly.type
_entity_poly.pdbx_seq_one_letter_code
_entity_poly.pdbx_strand_id
1 'polypeptide(L)'
;MPAPERRSRIDVVVAVGLAVVVALTLTVVWLRSDARGTTSVTASPPVADPHTPLSVPETLQPVWSATSDVPGPVTAGGAVVTAEGGAVVGHDARTGEQAWRYERDHALCTVAPAFHNAVAVYRDARGCSQATSLRGSDGVRAAQRTNDADSEVTTSGNDTYLAVRGDTRLEVWRSDLVRTLEYGRVDARVTPDAQPRSGCTLLDADASSQRVAVVEQCPGEPSARLTLLDPSPDDAQKPEEFASRVLTEAPQSGGPVPRIVAVAGERTALYLPPVGDEGPRVGIYDGAGTLVTVSPLDAPASDDATSVRSGDTVLWWSGTDLVGFTGTDLAPRWVYPGTLGPGTVMAGQVLAPVDGGIAVLDPRTGVPARSIGLARPEAEGTVFTATVGAAVVEQIGETVTVYE
;
A
#
# COMPACT_ATOMS: atom_id res chain seq x y z
N MET A 1 34.45 -44.62 -33.55
CA MET A 1 34.28 -44.44 -32.08
C MET A 1 35.21 -45.43 -31.42
N PRO A 2 36.20 -45.01 -30.62
CA PRO A 2 37.04 -45.96 -29.90
C PRO A 2 36.16 -46.83 -29.00
N ALA A 3 36.47 -48.13 -28.92
CA ALA A 3 35.76 -49.04 -28.02
C ALA A 3 35.91 -48.51 -26.58
N PRO A 4 34.84 -48.47 -25.77
CA PRO A 4 34.91 -47.87 -24.44
C PRO A 4 35.98 -48.61 -23.64
N GLU A 5 36.98 -47.85 -23.21
CA GLU A 5 38.13 -48.30 -22.43
C GLU A 5 37.60 -48.79 -21.06
N ARG A 6 37.28 -50.09 -21.01
CA ARG A 6 36.78 -50.86 -19.86
C ARG A 6 35.56 -50.25 -19.16
N ARG A 7 34.35 -50.47 -19.71
CA ARG A 7 33.10 -50.41 -18.93
C ARG A 7 33.15 -51.45 -17.81
N SER A 8 33.54 -51.06 -16.59
CA SER A 8 33.50 -51.96 -15.43
C SER A 8 32.07 -52.01 -14.87
N ARG A 9 31.72 -53.09 -14.15
CA ARG A 9 30.43 -53.17 -13.43
C ARG A 9 30.30 -52.04 -12.39
N ILE A 10 31.43 -51.59 -11.84
CA ILE A 10 31.49 -50.48 -10.88
C ILE A 10 31.09 -49.18 -11.57
N ASP A 11 31.59 -48.89 -12.77
CA ASP A 11 31.22 -47.67 -13.50
C ASP A 11 29.72 -47.61 -13.81
N VAL A 12 29.09 -48.76 -14.11
CA VAL A 12 27.64 -48.83 -14.31
C VAL A 12 26.89 -48.57 -13.00
N VAL A 13 27.31 -49.17 -11.88
CA VAL A 13 26.68 -48.95 -10.57
C VAL A 13 26.82 -47.48 -10.14
N VAL A 14 28.01 -46.89 -10.32
CA VAL A 14 28.27 -45.48 -10.02
C VAL A 14 27.42 -44.57 -10.91
N ALA A 15 27.38 -44.82 -12.21
CA ALA A 15 26.58 -44.03 -13.15
C ALA A 15 25.07 -44.12 -12.84
N VAL A 16 24.56 -45.31 -12.53
CA VAL A 16 23.16 -45.50 -12.09
C VAL A 16 22.92 -44.78 -10.77
N GLY A 17 23.84 -44.89 -9.81
CA GLY A 17 23.76 -44.17 -8.53
C GLY A 17 23.68 -42.65 -8.73
N LEU A 18 24.56 -42.07 -9.56
CA LEU A 18 24.53 -40.65 -9.92
C LEU A 18 23.22 -40.27 -10.63
N ALA A 19 22.75 -41.08 -11.57
CA ALA A 19 21.48 -40.83 -12.25
C ALA A 19 20.30 -40.82 -11.27
N VAL A 20 20.27 -41.74 -10.29
CA VAL A 20 19.26 -41.76 -9.22
C VAL A 20 19.36 -40.51 -8.35
N VAL A 21 20.57 -40.09 -7.95
CA VAL A 21 20.77 -38.86 -7.16
C VAL A 21 20.30 -37.63 -7.93
N VAL A 22 20.62 -37.52 -9.22
CA VAL A 22 20.16 -36.42 -10.07
C VAL A 22 18.63 -36.45 -10.19
N ALA A 23 18.02 -37.61 -10.43
CA ALA A 23 16.57 -37.72 -10.49
C ALA A 23 15.88 -37.34 -9.17
N LEU A 24 16.41 -37.78 -8.02
CA LEU A 24 15.90 -37.43 -6.70
C LEU A 24 16.04 -35.94 -6.41
N THR A 25 17.20 -35.34 -6.72
CA THR A 25 17.43 -33.91 -6.52
C THR A 25 16.51 -33.07 -7.38
N LEU A 26 16.35 -33.39 -8.67
CA LEU A 26 15.39 -32.72 -9.56
C LEU A 26 13.95 -32.86 -9.05
N THR A 27 13.57 -34.03 -8.55
CA THR A 27 12.23 -34.27 -7.98
C THR A 27 12.00 -33.42 -6.75
N VAL A 28 12.97 -33.36 -5.82
CA VAL A 28 12.88 -32.53 -4.62
C VAL A 28 12.81 -31.04 -4.96
N VAL A 29 13.64 -30.58 -5.91
CA VAL A 29 13.62 -29.19 -6.40
C VAL A 29 12.26 -28.85 -7.00
N TRP A 30 11.70 -29.71 -7.84
CA TRP A 30 10.39 -29.49 -8.45
C TRP A 30 9.26 -29.47 -7.40
N LEU A 31 9.26 -30.44 -6.47
CA LEU A 31 8.25 -30.54 -5.41
C LEU A 31 8.26 -29.34 -4.45
N ARG A 32 9.42 -28.68 -4.28
CA ARG A 32 9.59 -27.50 -3.43
C ARG A 32 9.69 -26.19 -4.20
N SER A 33 9.48 -26.22 -5.52
CA SER A 33 9.64 -25.02 -6.35
C SER A 33 8.40 -24.12 -6.25
N ASP A 34 8.64 -22.81 -6.16
CA ASP A 34 7.57 -21.80 -6.26
C ASP A 34 6.78 -21.94 -7.56
N ALA A 35 7.41 -22.43 -8.64
CA ALA A 35 6.74 -22.68 -9.91
C ALA A 35 5.61 -23.72 -9.80
N ARG A 36 5.78 -24.75 -8.95
CA ARG A 36 4.74 -25.76 -8.69
C ARG A 36 3.67 -25.23 -7.74
N GLY A 37 4.07 -24.41 -6.76
CA GLY A 37 3.17 -23.78 -5.78
C GLY A 37 2.37 -22.59 -6.32
N THR A 38 2.54 -22.22 -7.60
CA THR A 38 1.90 -21.05 -8.20
C THR A 38 0.87 -21.44 -9.24
N THR A 39 -0.35 -20.92 -9.11
CA THR A 39 -1.38 -20.91 -10.15
C THR A 39 -1.43 -19.53 -10.77
N SER A 40 -1.36 -19.44 -12.11
CA SER A 40 -1.46 -18.17 -12.84
C SER A 40 -2.39 -18.35 -14.04
N VAL A 41 -3.57 -17.77 -13.93
CA VAL A 41 -4.61 -17.74 -14.96
C VAL A 41 -4.77 -16.30 -15.40
N THR A 42 -4.45 -16.02 -16.67
CA THR A 42 -4.53 -14.68 -17.25
C THR A 42 -5.80 -14.52 -18.09
N ALA A 43 -6.35 -13.31 -18.15
CA ALA A 43 -7.50 -13.00 -18.99
C ALA A 43 -7.10 -12.97 -20.48
N SER A 44 -7.93 -13.52 -21.35
CA SER A 44 -7.81 -13.39 -22.81
C SER A 44 -9.20 -13.45 -23.44
N PRO A 45 -9.73 -12.32 -23.96
CA PRO A 45 -9.09 -11.01 -24.02
C PRO A 45 -8.91 -10.36 -22.64
N PRO A 46 -8.05 -9.33 -22.50
CA PRO A 46 -7.97 -8.50 -21.29
C PRO A 46 -9.33 -7.87 -20.94
N VAL A 47 -9.54 -7.58 -19.66
CA VAL A 47 -10.64 -6.74 -19.19
C VAL A 47 -10.56 -5.38 -19.90
N ALA A 48 -11.69 -4.88 -20.36
CA ALA A 48 -11.75 -3.60 -21.05
C ALA A 48 -11.41 -2.46 -20.09
N ASP A 49 -10.63 -1.49 -20.57
CA ASP A 49 -10.39 -0.28 -19.78
C ASP A 49 -11.71 0.44 -19.52
N PRO A 50 -11.99 0.79 -18.25
CA PRO A 50 -13.22 1.49 -17.92
C PRO A 50 -13.20 2.89 -18.54
N HIS A 51 -14.34 3.32 -19.05
CA HIS A 51 -14.51 4.70 -19.50
C HIS A 51 -14.43 5.66 -18.32
N THR A 52 -13.69 6.76 -18.46
CA THR A 52 -13.66 7.83 -17.46
C THR A 52 -15.07 8.42 -17.31
N PRO A 53 -15.67 8.41 -16.11
CA PRO A 53 -17.01 8.91 -15.91
C PRO A 53 -17.04 10.43 -16.11
N LEU A 54 -18.05 10.91 -16.84
CA LEU A 54 -18.28 12.35 -17.07
C LEU A 54 -19.13 12.99 -15.97
N SER A 55 -19.81 12.18 -15.17
CA SER A 55 -20.67 12.61 -14.08
C SER A 55 -20.74 11.54 -13.00
N VAL A 56 -21.01 11.95 -11.77
CA VAL A 56 -21.38 11.02 -10.70
C VAL A 56 -22.78 10.46 -10.97
N PRO A 57 -23.04 9.16 -10.74
CA PRO A 57 -24.38 8.58 -10.82
C PRO A 57 -25.41 9.28 -9.91
N GLU A 58 -26.67 9.33 -10.32
CA GLU A 58 -27.76 9.88 -9.50
C GLU A 58 -28.25 8.89 -8.43
N THR A 59 -28.16 7.60 -8.74
CA THR A 59 -28.53 6.49 -7.88
C THR A 59 -27.45 5.42 -7.99
N LEU A 60 -27.30 4.62 -6.95
CA LEU A 60 -26.41 3.46 -6.94
C LEU A 60 -27.21 2.24 -6.52
N GLN A 61 -27.01 1.12 -7.21
CA GLN A 61 -27.56 -0.18 -6.82
C GLN A 61 -26.44 -1.21 -6.72
N PRO A 62 -26.49 -2.13 -5.73
CA PRO A 62 -25.49 -3.18 -5.64
C PRO A 62 -25.58 -4.09 -6.86
N VAL A 63 -24.43 -4.34 -7.48
CA VAL A 63 -24.30 -5.20 -8.66
C VAL A 63 -23.79 -6.57 -8.25
N TRP A 64 -22.70 -6.61 -7.49
CA TRP A 64 -22.09 -7.83 -6.98
C TRP A 64 -21.26 -7.56 -5.72
N SER A 65 -20.96 -8.62 -4.98
CA SER A 65 -20.09 -8.57 -3.81
C SER A 65 -19.13 -9.76 -3.78
N ALA A 66 -17.98 -9.58 -3.12
CA ALA A 66 -16.97 -10.61 -2.89
C ALA A 66 -16.26 -10.41 -1.54
N THR A 67 -15.53 -11.43 -1.10
CA THR A 67 -14.71 -11.38 0.12
C THR A 67 -13.27 -10.99 -0.21
N SER A 68 -12.63 -10.19 0.65
CA SER A 68 -11.23 -9.81 0.55
C SER A 68 -10.63 -9.59 1.94
N ASP A 69 -9.57 -10.32 2.27
CA ASP A 69 -8.85 -10.26 3.54
C ASP A 69 -7.96 -9.01 3.67
N VAL A 70 -7.65 -8.36 2.54
CA VAL A 70 -6.83 -7.14 2.52
C VAL A 70 -7.70 -5.90 2.66
N PRO A 71 -7.29 -4.92 3.50
CA PRO A 71 -8.09 -3.73 3.74
C PRO A 71 -8.07 -2.78 2.55
N GLY A 72 -9.22 -2.18 2.27
CA GLY A 72 -9.43 -1.20 1.22
C GLY A 72 -9.60 -1.82 -0.17
N PRO A 73 -10.52 -1.29 -1.01
CA PRO A 73 -10.75 -1.83 -2.34
C PRO A 73 -9.52 -1.60 -3.22
N VAL A 74 -8.88 -2.69 -3.61
CA VAL A 74 -7.76 -2.66 -4.55
C VAL A 74 -8.33 -2.53 -5.95
N THR A 75 -7.97 -1.47 -6.66
CA THR A 75 -8.33 -1.29 -8.07
C THR A 75 -7.07 -1.23 -8.92
N ALA A 76 -7.06 -1.96 -10.03
CA ALA A 76 -5.90 -2.06 -10.90
C ALA A 76 -6.37 -2.24 -12.34
N GLY A 77 -5.94 -1.37 -13.25
CA GLY A 77 -6.15 -1.52 -14.70
C GLY A 77 -7.58 -1.90 -15.11
N GLY A 78 -8.60 -1.31 -14.47
CA GLY A 78 -10.01 -1.60 -14.76
C GLY A 78 -10.64 -2.77 -14.04
N ALA A 79 -9.87 -3.54 -13.27
CA ALA A 79 -10.38 -4.62 -12.43
C ALA A 79 -10.56 -4.17 -10.98
N VAL A 80 -11.56 -4.76 -10.33
CA VAL A 80 -11.66 -4.79 -8.86
C VAL A 80 -10.91 -6.02 -8.40
N VAL A 81 -9.93 -5.84 -7.52
CA VAL A 81 -9.04 -6.90 -7.07
C VAL A 81 -9.38 -7.28 -5.64
N THR A 82 -9.59 -8.57 -5.42
CA THR A 82 -9.78 -9.17 -4.11
C THR A 82 -8.61 -10.08 -3.77
N ALA A 83 -8.40 -10.32 -2.49
CA ALA A 83 -7.36 -11.24 -2.04
C ALA A 83 -7.84 -12.09 -0.87
N GLU A 84 -7.61 -13.40 -0.93
CA GLU A 84 -7.99 -14.34 0.11
C GLU A 84 -6.89 -15.38 0.28
N GLY A 85 -6.36 -15.51 1.50
CA GLY A 85 -5.25 -16.42 1.82
C GLY A 85 -3.98 -16.17 1.00
N GLY A 86 -3.78 -16.96 -0.07
CA GLY A 86 -2.64 -16.86 -1.00
C GLY A 86 -3.04 -16.40 -2.42
N ALA A 87 -4.34 -16.17 -2.65
CA ALA A 87 -4.90 -15.84 -3.95
C ALA A 87 -5.16 -14.33 -4.09
N VAL A 88 -4.88 -13.81 -5.27
CA VAL A 88 -5.20 -12.46 -5.73
C VAL A 88 -6.00 -12.62 -7.02
N VAL A 89 -7.21 -12.08 -7.02
CA VAL A 89 -8.21 -12.31 -8.07
C VAL A 89 -8.66 -10.97 -8.63
N GLY A 90 -8.62 -10.83 -9.95
CA GLY A 90 -9.17 -9.66 -10.64
C GLY A 90 -10.55 -9.96 -11.19
N HIS A 91 -11.51 -9.11 -10.84
CA HIS A 91 -12.89 -9.18 -11.27
C HIS A 91 -13.19 -8.08 -12.28
N ASP A 92 -14.00 -8.38 -13.29
CA ASP A 92 -14.65 -7.35 -14.10
C ASP A 92 -15.53 -6.49 -13.19
N ALA A 93 -15.30 -5.17 -13.18
CA ALA A 93 -15.99 -4.26 -12.27
C ALA A 93 -17.51 -4.25 -12.47
N ARG A 94 -18.00 -4.53 -13.68
CA ARG A 94 -19.42 -4.47 -14.01
C ARG A 94 -20.13 -5.79 -13.76
N THR A 95 -19.50 -6.94 -14.03
CA THR A 95 -20.16 -8.25 -13.91
C THR A 95 -19.79 -9.02 -12.64
N GLY A 96 -18.65 -8.69 -12.02
CA GLY A 96 -18.07 -9.46 -10.92
C GLY A 96 -17.43 -10.78 -11.35
N GLU A 97 -17.47 -11.11 -12.64
CA GLU A 97 -16.84 -12.32 -13.16
C GLU A 97 -15.32 -12.26 -12.95
N GLN A 98 -14.75 -13.38 -12.48
CA GLN A 98 -13.32 -13.53 -12.36
C GLN A 98 -12.69 -13.49 -13.76
N ALA A 99 -11.91 -12.45 -14.04
CA ALA A 99 -11.17 -12.30 -15.29
C ALA A 99 -9.81 -12.99 -15.24
N TRP A 100 -9.11 -12.89 -14.11
CA TRP A 100 -7.80 -13.50 -13.90
C TRP A 100 -7.60 -13.89 -12.44
N ARG A 101 -6.65 -14.80 -12.21
CA ARG A 101 -6.31 -15.29 -10.88
C ARG A 101 -4.83 -15.61 -10.77
N TYR A 102 -4.22 -15.11 -9.71
CA TYR A 102 -2.86 -15.45 -9.32
C TYR A 102 -2.88 -15.99 -7.90
N GLU A 103 -2.36 -17.19 -7.68
CA GLU A 103 -2.32 -17.79 -6.36
C GLU A 103 -0.97 -18.43 -6.12
N ARG A 104 -0.52 -18.36 -4.86
CA ARG A 104 0.68 -19.03 -4.39
C ARG A 104 0.39 -19.81 -3.12
N ASP A 105 1.22 -20.81 -2.86
CA ASP A 105 1.26 -21.58 -1.61
C ASP A 105 1.97 -20.84 -0.45
N HIS A 106 1.89 -19.51 -0.46
CA HIS A 106 2.44 -18.63 0.56
C HIS A 106 1.34 -17.71 1.08
N ALA A 107 1.40 -17.35 2.36
CA ALA A 107 0.47 -16.38 2.94
C ALA A 107 0.70 -14.99 2.34
N LEU A 108 -0.37 -14.30 1.97
CA LEU A 108 -0.32 -12.89 1.62
C LEU A 108 -0.06 -12.04 2.87
N CYS A 109 0.84 -11.07 2.73
CA CYS A 109 1.00 -10.00 3.71
C CYS A 109 0.10 -8.81 3.38
N THR A 110 0.02 -8.45 2.10
CA THR A 110 -0.75 -7.30 1.62
C THR A 110 -0.84 -7.35 0.09
N VAL A 111 -1.81 -6.63 -0.46
CA VAL A 111 -1.91 -6.32 -1.89
C VAL A 111 -2.06 -4.82 -2.02
N ALA A 112 -1.08 -4.16 -2.64
CA ALA A 112 -1.10 -2.72 -2.82
C ALA A 112 -1.53 -2.34 -4.25
N PRO A 113 -2.46 -1.38 -4.42
CA PRO A 113 -2.69 -0.75 -5.72
C PRO A 113 -1.53 0.20 -6.02
N ALA A 114 -0.73 -0.10 -7.04
CA ALA A 114 0.37 0.76 -7.47
C ALA A 114 0.68 0.57 -8.95
N PHE A 115 1.00 1.67 -9.65
CA PHE A 115 1.42 1.63 -11.05
C PHE A 115 0.36 1.00 -11.99
N HIS A 116 -0.93 1.18 -11.67
CA HIS A 116 -2.07 0.50 -12.30
C HIS A 116 -2.07 -1.04 -12.17
N ASN A 117 -1.24 -1.59 -11.29
CA ASN A 117 -1.09 -3.00 -11.02
C ASN A 117 -1.52 -3.33 -9.60
N ALA A 118 -1.84 -4.60 -9.36
CA ALA A 118 -1.92 -5.15 -8.02
C ALA A 118 -0.55 -5.71 -7.63
N VAL A 119 0.11 -5.09 -6.66
CA VAL A 119 1.40 -5.56 -6.13
C VAL A 119 1.13 -6.48 -4.95
N ALA A 120 1.20 -7.78 -5.20
CA ALA A 120 0.98 -8.82 -4.19
C ALA A 120 2.30 -9.13 -3.46
N VAL A 121 2.30 -8.99 -2.13
CA VAL A 121 3.47 -9.28 -1.28
C VAL A 121 3.19 -10.52 -0.43
N TYR A 122 4.04 -11.52 -0.59
CA TYR A 122 3.93 -12.82 0.07
C TYR A 122 4.99 -13.01 1.14
N ARG A 123 4.62 -13.74 2.19
CA ARG A 123 5.52 -14.11 3.30
C ARG A 123 6.37 -15.32 2.94
N ASP A 124 7.67 -15.26 3.24
CA ASP A 124 8.55 -16.41 3.29
C ASP A 124 9.46 -16.38 4.54
N ALA A 125 10.53 -17.18 4.57
CA ALA A 125 11.46 -17.26 5.69
C ALA A 125 12.18 -15.92 6.03
N ARG A 126 12.13 -14.92 5.14
CA ARG A 126 12.71 -13.57 5.29
C ARG A 126 11.64 -12.50 5.59
N GLY A 127 10.45 -12.89 6.03
CA GLY A 127 9.32 -11.98 6.25
C GLY A 127 8.48 -11.76 5.00
N CYS A 128 7.83 -10.60 4.88
CA CYS A 128 7.03 -10.19 3.71
C CYS A 128 7.93 -9.85 2.51
N SER A 129 8.55 -10.89 1.96
CA SER A 129 9.74 -10.82 1.12
C SER A 129 9.45 -10.84 -0.37
N GLN A 130 8.40 -11.55 -0.79
CA GLN A 130 8.22 -11.88 -2.21
C GLN A 130 7.12 -11.03 -2.84
N ALA A 131 7.51 -10.04 -3.63
CA ALA A 131 6.59 -9.16 -4.32
C ALA A 131 6.40 -9.61 -5.78
N THR A 132 5.15 -9.61 -6.25
CA THR A 132 4.80 -9.81 -7.65
C THR A 132 3.81 -8.73 -8.08
N SER A 133 4.18 -7.97 -9.11
CA SER A 133 3.29 -7.00 -9.74
C SER A 133 2.44 -7.70 -10.80
N LEU A 134 1.13 -7.63 -10.65
CA LEU A 134 0.13 -8.22 -11.55
C LEU A 134 -0.57 -7.10 -12.30
N ARG A 135 -0.56 -7.16 -13.63
CA ARG A 135 -1.28 -6.18 -14.44
C ARG A 135 -2.78 -6.30 -14.20
N GLY A 136 -3.42 -5.20 -13.85
CA GLY A 136 -4.83 -5.21 -13.48
C GLY A 136 -5.80 -5.67 -14.57
N SER A 137 -5.47 -5.42 -15.84
CA SER A 137 -6.35 -5.76 -16.97
C SER A 137 -6.38 -7.26 -17.31
N ASP A 138 -5.32 -8.02 -17.02
CA ASP A 138 -5.20 -9.41 -17.49
C ASP A 138 -4.49 -10.39 -16.51
N GLY A 139 -3.99 -9.91 -15.37
CA GLY A 139 -3.30 -10.72 -14.38
C GLY A 139 -1.91 -11.21 -14.80
N VAL A 140 -1.36 -10.71 -15.92
CA VAL A 140 -0.01 -11.06 -16.35
C VAL A 140 1.00 -10.49 -15.34
N ARG A 141 1.95 -11.34 -14.94
CA ARG A 141 3.08 -10.94 -14.10
C ARG A 141 3.98 -9.95 -14.85
N ALA A 142 4.20 -8.78 -14.27
CA ALA A 142 5.08 -7.75 -14.82
C ALA A 142 6.48 -7.83 -14.20
N ALA A 143 6.65 -7.26 -13.02
CA ALA A 143 7.89 -7.30 -12.25
C ALA A 143 7.76 -8.21 -11.03
N GLN A 144 8.87 -8.79 -10.60
CA GLN A 144 8.94 -9.62 -9.40
C GLN A 144 10.20 -9.27 -8.63
N ARG A 145 10.11 -9.35 -7.30
CA ARG A 145 11.24 -9.11 -6.42
C ARG A 145 11.18 -10.02 -5.19
N THR A 146 12.36 -10.26 -4.65
CA THR A 146 12.56 -10.84 -3.34
C THR A 146 13.48 -9.96 -2.52
N ASN A 147 13.15 -9.71 -1.25
CA ASN A 147 13.93 -8.86 -0.35
C ASN A 147 13.88 -9.33 1.11
N ASP A 148 14.83 -8.90 1.93
CA ASP A 148 14.63 -9.01 3.38
C ASP A 148 13.55 -8.02 3.82
N ALA A 149 12.65 -8.44 4.72
CA ALA A 149 11.55 -7.63 5.22
C ALA A 149 11.19 -8.01 6.66
N ASP A 150 10.37 -7.20 7.31
CA ASP A 150 9.69 -7.63 8.52
C ASP A 150 8.60 -8.65 8.22
N SER A 151 8.16 -9.37 9.24
CA SER A 151 7.09 -10.35 9.13
C SER A 151 5.74 -9.70 8.83
N GLU A 152 5.57 -8.43 9.14
CA GLU A 152 4.36 -7.65 8.87
C GLU A 152 4.79 -6.33 8.24
N VAL A 153 4.03 -5.89 7.23
CA VAL A 153 4.33 -4.68 6.49
C VAL A 153 3.05 -3.91 6.19
N THR A 154 3.16 -2.59 6.19
CA THR A 154 2.18 -1.65 5.66
C THR A 154 2.70 -1.10 4.35
N THR A 155 1.80 -0.80 3.42
CA THR A 155 2.16 -0.16 2.15
C THR A 155 1.56 1.22 2.05
N SER A 156 2.31 2.13 1.45
CA SER A 156 1.93 3.51 1.21
C SER A 156 2.65 4.03 -0.02
N GLY A 157 2.29 5.20 -0.51
CA GLY A 157 2.91 5.82 -1.67
C GLY A 157 1.92 6.23 -2.75
N ASN A 158 2.43 6.33 -3.97
CA ASN A 158 1.73 6.93 -5.10
C ASN A 158 2.10 6.23 -6.42
N ASP A 159 1.71 6.81 -7.55
CA ASP A 159 2.01 6.27 -8.90
C ASP A 159 3.50 6.31 -9.29
N THR A 160 4.37 6.87 -8.45
CA THR A 160 5.83 6.94 -8.65
C THR A 160 6.58 5.94 -7.78
N TYR A 161 6.22 5.84 -6.51
CA TYR A 161 6.89 4.99 -5.53
C TYR A 161 5.89 4.25 -4.64
N LEU A 162 6.22 2.98 -4.36
CA LEU A 162 5.56 2.17 -3.34
C LEU A 162 6.52 2.00 -2.16
N ALA A 163 6.17 2.55 -1.01
CA ALA A 163 6.85 2.32 0.25
C ALA A 163 6.28 1.05 0.91
N VAL A 164 7.16 0.16 1.32
CA VAL A 164 6.83 -1.09 2.03
C VAL A 164 7.56 -1.06 3.36
N ARG A 165 6.80 -0.78 4.42
CA ARG A 165 7.32 -0.47 5.75
C ARG A 165 6.92 -1.57 6.74
N GLY A 166 7.90 -2.18 7.37
CA GLY A 166 7.74 -2.86 8.65
C GLY A 166 8.32 -2.05 9.79
N ASP A 167 8.21 -2.55 11.02
CA ASP A 167 8.59 -1.83 12.23
C ASP A 167 10.10 -1.57 12.36
N THR A 168 10.93 -2.31 11.64
CA THR A 168 12.39 -2.17 11.68
C THR A 168 13.00 -1.87 10.32
N ARG A 169 12.27 -2.10 9.23
CA ARG A 169 12.79 -1.99 7.87
C ARG A 169 11.78 -1.36 6.91
N LEU A 170 12.26 -0.39 6.14
CA LEU A 170 11.54 0.24 5.05
C LEU A 170 12.29 -0.01 3.75
N GLU A 171 11.55 -0.37 2.70
CA GLU A 171 12.04 -0.27 1.34
C GLU A 171 11.09 0.55 0.49
N VAL A 172 11.64 1.27 -0.49
CA VAL A 172 10.86 2.00 -1.49
C VAL A 172 11.18 1.44 -2.87
N TRP A 173 10.12 1.15 -3.62
CA TRP A 173 10.19 0.53 -4.93
C TRP A 173 9.58 1.44 -5.99
N ARG A 174 10.17 1.43 -7.19
CA ARG A 174 9.57 2.01 -8.41
C ARG A 174 8.71 0.97 -9.13
N SER A 175 8.14 1.35 -10.28
CA SER A 175 7.16 0.55 -11.04
C SER A 175 7.64 -0.82 -11.54
N ASP A 176 8.95 -1.03 -11.70
CA ASP A 176 9.55 -2.32 -12.03
C ASP A 176 10.05 -3.10 -10.79
N LEU A 177 9.58 -2.71 -9.60
CA LEU A 177 9.93 -3.24 -8.29
C LEU A 177 11.43 -3.15 -7.93
N VAL A 178 12.22 -2.35 -8.66
CA VAL A 178 13.59 -2.05 -8.28
C VAL A 178 13.58 -1.22 -6.99
N ARG A 179 14.43 -1.62 -6.02
CA ARG A 179 14.65 -0.84 -4.81
C ARG A 179 15.34 0.47 -5.15
N THR A 180 14.74 1.58 -4.77
CA THR A 180 15.38 2.89 -4.83
C THR A 180 15.88 3.35 -3.46
N LEU A 181 15.27 2.85 -2.37
CA LEU A 181 15.69 3.13 -1.01
C LEU A 181 15.58 1.88 -0.12
N GLU A 182 16.61 1.63 0.70
CA GLU A 182 16.64 0.70 1.82
C GLU A 182 16.91 1.50 3.09
N TYR A 183 16.06 1.37 4.10
CA TYR A 183 16.16 2.18 5.31
C TYR A 183 15.84 1.37 6.59
N GLY A 184 16.66 1.55 7.64
CA GLY A 184 16.48 0.87 8.93
C GLY A 184 17.36 -0.37 9.11
N ARG A 185 16.78 -1.53 9.43
CA ARG A 185 17.48 -2.80 9.69
C ARG A 185 18.23 -3.27 8.44
N VAL A 186 19.53 -3.56 8.60
CA VAL A 186 20.38 -4.22 7.60
C VAL A 186 21.12 -5.39 8.25
N ASP A 187 20.76 -6.61 7.86
CA ASP A 187 21.29 -7.84 8.48
C ASP A 187 22.72 -8.14 8.01
N ALA A 188 22.96 -8.06 6.69
CA ALA A 188 24.27 -8.28 6.08
C ALA A 188 24.97 -6.96 5.78
N ARG A 189 25.54 -6.31 6.81
CA ARG A 189 26.23 -5.02 6.67
C ARG A 189 27.54 -5.21 5.90
N VAL A 190 27.55 -4.78 4.63
CA VAL A 190 28.76 -4.77 3.79
C VAL A 190 29.60 -3.52 4.07
N THR A 191 28.95 -2.37 4.21
CA THR A 191 29.59 -1.09 4.49
C THR A 191 29.17 -0.64 5.90
N PRO A 192 30.11 -0.47 6.84
CA PRO A 192 29.84 0.16 8.13
C PRO A 192 29.24 1.56 7.92
N ASP A 193 28.31 1.94 8.81
CA ASP A 193 27.71 3.28 8.84
C ASP A 193 27.09 3.75 7.52
N ALA A 194 26.64 2.82 6.67
CA ALA A 194 25.94 3.13 5.42
C ALA A 194 24.58 3.81 5.65
N GLN A 195 23.93 3.49 6.76
CA GLN A 195 22.62 4.02 7.15
C GLN A 195 22.84 5.15 8.16
N PRO A 196 22.07 6.24 8.11
CA PRO A 196 22.28 7.37 9.02
C PRO A 196 22.10 6.98 10.49
N ARG A 197 21.20 6.02 10.74
CA ARG A 197 20.76 5.60 12.08
C ARG A 197 20.43 4.10 12.10
N SER A 198 20.42 3.51 13.29
CA SER A 198 20.08 2.09 13.47
C SER A 198 19.32 1.86 14.77
N GLY A 199 18.48 0.82 14.80
CA GLY A 199 17.73 0.42 16.00
C GLY A 199 16.49 1.25 16.30
N CYS A 200 16.04 2.09 15.37
CA CYS A 200 14.78 2.82 15.49
C CYS A 200 13.59 1.94 15.11
N THR A 201 12.45 2.17 15.77
CA THR A 201 11.16 1.60 15.37
C THR A 201 10.49 2.55 14.37
N LEU A 202 10.21 2.07 13.16
CA LEU A 202 9.53 2.82 12.10
C LEU A 202 8.02 2.79 12.35
N LEU A 203 7.47 3.93 12.73
CA LEU A 203 6.08 4.06 13.16
C LEU A 203 5.14 4.31 11.99
N ASP A 204 5.57 5.12 11.03
CA ASP A 204 4.80 5.42 9.82
C ASP A 204 5.75 5.84 8.69
N ALA A 205 5.33 5.62 7.44
CA ALA A 205 6.07 6.05 6.27
C ALA A 205 5.13 6.32 5.09
N ASP A 206 5.45 7.33 4.30
CA ASP A 206 4.77 7.61 3.02
C ASP A 206 5.75 8.31 2.06
N ALA A 207 5.45 8.28 0.76
CA ALA A 207 6.35 8.73 -0.29
C ALA A 207 5.66 9.65 -1.30
N SER A 208 6.36 10.72 -1.66
CA SER A 208 6.14 11.51 -2.87
C SER A 208 7.19 11.20 -3.93
N SER A 209 7.10 11.82 -5.10
CA SER A 209 8.17 11.78 -6.10
C SER A 209 9.46 12.52 -5.68
N GLN A 210 9.44 13.29 -4.59
CA GLN A 210 10.58 14.12 -4.15
C GLN A 210 11.04 13.82 -2.72
N ARG A 211 10.22 13.17 -1.88
CA ARG A 211 10.53 12.87 -0.49
C ARG A 211 9.95 11.53 -0.06
N VAL A 212 10.69 10.80 0.76
CA VAL A 212 10.15 9.73 1.59
C VAL A 212 10.14 10.26 3.03
N ALA A 213 8.97 10.36 3.63
CA ALA A 213 8.83 10.77 5.02
C ALA A 213 8.72 9.53 5.89
N VAL A 214 9.45 9.51 7.01
CA VAL A 214 9.40 8.43 7.99
C VAL A 214 9.21 9.04 9.37
N VAL A 215 8.17 8.59 10.08
CA VAL A 215 8.01 8.84 11.51
C VAL A 215 8.57 7.64 12.24
N GLU A 216 9.51 7.87 13.15
CA GLU A 216 10.21 6.79 13.84
C GLU A 216 10.57 7.16 15.28
N GLN A 217 10.63 6.16 16.16
CA GLN A 217 11.13 6.31 17.53
C GLN A 217 12.50 5.68 17.63
N CYS A 218 13.54 6.49 17.88
CA CYS A 218 14.89 5.96 18.08
C CYS A 218 15.25 5.77 19.56
N PRO A 219 16.20 4.87 19.87
CA PRO A 219 16.67 4.64 21.23
C PRO A 219 17.23 5.92 21.86
N GLY A 220 16.75 6.27 23.06
CA GLY A 220 17.23 7.42 23.82
C GLY A 220 16.63 8.78 23.41
N GLU A 221 15.79 8.83 22.39
CA GLU A 221 15.06 10.05 22.02
C GLU A 221 13.80 10.22 22.90
N PRO A 222 13.47 11.45 23.32
CA PRO A 222 12.35 11.69 24.23
C PRO A 222 10.98 11.56 23.57
N SER A 223 10.91 11.70 22.24
CA SER A 223 9.69 11.60 21.42
C SER A 223 10.03 11.05 20.03
N ALA A 224 9.01 10.81 19.21
CA ALA A 224 9.18 10.40 17.83
C ALA A 224 9.87 11.50 17.01
N ARG A 225 10.45 11.11 15.89
CA ARG A 225 11.15 11.98 14.94
C ARG A 225 10.55 11.88 13.56
N LEU A 226 10.57 13.00 12.84
CA LEU A 226 10.34 13.04 11.41
C LEU A 226 11.67 13.05 10.65
N THR A 227 11.82 12.10 9.74
CA THR A 227 12.94 12.01 8.80
C THR A 227 12.41 12.16 7.39
N LEU A 228 13.06 13.03 6.61
CA LEU A 228 12.80 13.21 5.19
C LEU A 228 14.00 12.71 4.40
N LEU A 229 13.79 11.69 3.57
CA LEU A 229 14.80 11.00 2.79
C LEU A 229 14.63 11.29 1.30
N ASP A 230 15.72 11.20 0.54
CA ASP A 230 15.67 11.06 -0.91
C ASP A 230 15.00 9.73 -1.28
N PRO A 231 13.93 9.72 -2.11
CA PRO A 231 13.33 8.48 -2.61
C PRO A 231 14.26 7.62 -3.47
N SER A 232 15.33 8.20 -4.04
CA SER A 232 16.24 7.56 -4.99
C SER A 232 17.66 8.12 -4.91
N PRO A 233 18.37 7.97 -3.77
CA PRO A 233 19.78 8.34 -3.64
C PRO A 233 20.66 7.57 -4.64
N ASP A 234 21.90 8.02 -4.82
CA ASP A 234 22.87 7.39 -5.74
C ASP A 234 23.16 5.92 -5.39
N ASP A 235 23.05 5.57 -4.10
CA ASP A 235 23.18 4.21 -3.59
C ASP A 235 21.98 3.93 -2.68
N ALA A 236 21.09 3.03 -3.11
CA ALA A 236 19.87 2.68 -2.38
C ALA A 236 20.13 2.16 -0.95
N GLN A 237 21.35 1.69 -0.64
CA GLN A 237 21.73 1.23 0.70
C GLN A 237 22.33 2.34 1.58
N LYS A 238 22.49 3.54 1.02
CA LYS A 238 22.98 4.75 1.69
C LYS A 238 21.95 5.87 1.56
N PRO A 239 20.90 5.86 2.39
CA PRO A 239 19.90 6.91 2.43
C PRO A 239 20.53 8.29 2.55
N GLU A 240 20.01 9.24 1.78
CA GLU A 240 20.34 10.65 1.90
C GLU A 240 19.22 11.37 2.64
N GLU A 241 19.56 12.01 3.77
CA GLU A 241 18.62 12.78 4.58
C GLU A 241 18.56 14.24 4.10
N PHE A 242 17.37 14.71 3.73
CA PHE A 242 17.12 16.15 3.61
C PHE A 242 16.92 16.81 4.96
N ALA A 243 16.24 16.11 5.88
CA ALA A 243 15.96 16.60 7.22
C ALA A 243 15.71 15.43 8.19
N SER A 244 16.01 15.66 9.46
CA SER A 244 15.86 14.68 10.52
C SER A 244 15.73 15.42 11.84
N ARG A 245 14.55 15.37 12.48
CA ARG A 245 14.28 16.14 13.71
C ARG A 245 13.35 15.45 14.71
N VAL A 246 13.76 15.42 15.97
CA VAL A 246 12.87 15.01 17.06
C VAL A 246 11.69 15.97 17.12
N LEU A 247 10.47 15.42 17.13
CA LEU A 247 9.22 16.16 17.20
C LEU A 247 8.98 16.53 18.66
N THR A 248 9.53 17.66 19.08
CA THR A 248 9.32 18.19 20.45
C THR A 248 7.87 18.52 20.75
N GLU A 249 7.09 18.73 19.69
CA GLU A 249 5.65 19.00 19.68
C GLU A 249 4.78 17.73 19.70
N ALA A 250 5.39 16.54 19.68
CA ALA A 250 4.72 15.24 19.78
C ALA A 250 4.76 14.69 21.21
N PRO A 251 3.87 13.74 21.57
CA PRO A 251 3.92 13.07 22.87
C PRO A 251 5.28 12.41 23.13
N GLN A 252 5.60 12.24 24.41
CA GLN A 252 6.79 11.50 24.82
C GLN A 252 6.72 10.04 24.38
N SER A 253 7.89 9.41 24.24
CA SER A 253 8.02 7.99 23.87
C SER A 253 7.09 7.11 24.73
N GLY A 254 6.30 6.27 24.06
CA GLY A 254 5.28 5.41 24.68
C GLY A 254 3.88 6.06 24.80
N GLY A 255 3.73 7.32 24.42
CA GLY A 255 2.43 7.98 24.25
C GLY A 255 1.81 7.76 22.87
N PRO A 256 0.71 8.47 22.55
CA PRO A 256 0.10 8.45 21.22
C PRO A 256 1.10 8.84 20.13
N VAL A 257 1.04 8.16 19.00
CA VAL A 257 2.04 8.27 17.94
C VAL A 257 1.61 9.29 16.88
N PRO A 258 2.51 10.21 16.45
CA PRO A 258 2.28 11.01 15.26
C PRO A 258 2.15 10.14 14.01
N ARG A 259 1.22 10.47 13.12
CA ARG A 259 0.95 9.69 11.89
C ARG A 259 1.01 10.58 10.66
N ILE A 260 1.63 10.10 9.60
CA ILE A 260 1.71 10.81 8.33
C ILE A 260 0.32 10.82 7.71
N VAL A 261 -0.18 12.02 7.43
CA VAL A 261 -1.43 12.20 6.69
C VAL A 261 -1.17 12.01 5.20
N ALA A 262 -0.12 12.65 4.67
CA ALA A 262 0.34 12.46 3.30
C ALA A 262 1.71 13.11 3.07
N VAL A 263 2.39 12.69 2.00
CA VAL A 263 3.54 13.39 1.42
C VAL A 263 3.19 13.88 0.01
N ALA A 264 3.53 15.13 -0.31
CA ALA A 264 3.27 15.75 -1.61
C ALA A 264 4.42 16.69 -2.00
N GLY A 265 5.10 16.40 -3.11
CA GLY A 265 6.33 17.12 -3.46
C GLY A 265 7.28 17.11 -2.26
N GLU A 266 7.69 18.29 -1.79
CA GLU A 266 8.55 18.43 -0.61
C GLU A 266 7.80 18.61 0.71
N ARG A 267 6.46 18.54 0.71
CA ARG A 267 5.64 18.76 1.90
C ARG A 267 5.23 17.44 2.56
N THR A 268 5.20 17.45 3.89
CA THR A 268 4.66 16.36 4.70
C THR A 268 3.59 16.91 5.63
N ALA A 269 2.37 16.37 5.51
CA ALA A 269 1.31 16.60 6.48
C ALA A 269 1.38 15.52 7.55
N LEU A 270 1.39 15.92 8.82
CA LEU A 270 1.56 15.04 9.96
C LEU A 270 0.45 15.31 10.97
N TYR A 271 -0.32 14.27 11.30
CA TYR A 271 -1.20 14.30 12.47
C TYR A 271 -0.36 14.28 13.74
N LEU A 272 -0.59 15.27 14.58
CA LEU A 272 0.04 15.44 15.88
C LEU A 272 -1.04 15.22 16.96
N PRO A 273 -0.93 14.15 17.77
CA PRO A 273 -1.81 13.91 18.90
C PRO A 273 -1.75 15.06 19.92
N PRO A 274 -2.74 15.17 20.82
CA PRO A 274 -2.75 16.19 21.86
C PRO A 274 -1.56 16.02 22.84
N VAL A 275 -0.95 17.13 23.24
CA VAL A 275 0.20 17.18 24.16
C VAL A 275 0.05 18.35 25.12
N GLY A 276 0.06 18.08 26.42
CA GLY A 276 -0.13 19.12 27.44
C GLY A 276 -1.47 19.85 27.22
N ASP A 277 -1.41 21.17 27.03
CA ASP A 277 -2.57 22.01 26.73
C ASP A 277 -2.83 22.16 25.22
N GLU A 278 -1.96 21.62 24.35
CA GLU A 278 -2.15 21.63 22.90
C GLU A 278 -3.08 20.49 22.47
N GLY A 279 -4.18 20.84 21.81
CA GLY A 279 -5.13 19.88 21.24
C GLY A 279 -4.57 19.08 20.04
N PRO A 280 -5.35 18.12 19.52
CA PRO A 280 -5.02 17.41 18.30
C PRO A 280 -4.95 18.37 17.11
N ARG A 281 -4.00 18.15 16.20
CA ARG A 281 -3.77 19.05 15.06
C ARG A 281 -3.08 18.34 13.90
N VAL A 282 -3.14 18.94 12.72
CA VAL A 282 -2.31 18.56 11.57
C VAL A 282 -1.25 19.63 11.37
N GLY A 283 0.02 19.23 11.39
CA GLY A 283 1.17 20.08 11.07
C GLY A 283 1.64 19.83 9.64
N ILE A 284 1.91 20.89 8.88
CA ILE A 284 2.52 20.82 7.55
C ILE A 284 3.99 21.20 7.66
N TYR A 285 4.86 20.29 7.22
CA TYR A 285 6.30 20.42 7.24
C TYR A 285 6.81 20.69 5.81
N ASP A 286 7.81 21.55 5.68
CA ASP A 286 8.50 21.80 4.40
C ASP A 286 9.60 20.78 4.09
N GLY A 287 10.27 20.94 2.95
CA GLY A 287 11.30 20.02 2.46
C GLY A 287 12.57 19.97 3.33
N ALA A 288 12.74 20.93 4.24
CA ALA A 288 13.79 20.96 5.25
C ALA A 288 13.28 20.47 6.62
N GLY A 289 12.08 19.89 6.66
CA GLY A 289 11.44 19.40 7.88
C GLY A 289 11.00 20.51 8.82
N THR A 290 10.84 21.76 8.35
CA THR A 290 10.36 22.86 9.21
C THR A 290 8.84 22.90 9.23
N LEU A 291 8.23 22.96 10.42
CA LEU A 291 6.79 23.15 10.57
C LEU A 291 6.41 24.55 10.12
N VAL A 292 5.58 24.64 9.07
CA VAL A 292 5.19 25.92 8.45
C VAL A 292 3.72 26.28 8.66
N THR A 293 2.87 25.30 8.94
CA THR A 293 1.42 25.51 9.10
C THR A 293 0.89 24.50 10.11
N VAL A 294 -0.02 24.94 10.96
CA VAL A 294 -0.70 24.09 11.93
C VAL A 294 -2.20 24.34 11.79
N SER A 295 -2.97 23.26 11.74
CA SER A 295 -4.43 23.31 11.70
C SER A 295 -5.00 22.47 12.84
N PRO A 296 -5.74 23.08 13.78
CA PRO A 296 -6.32 22.35 14.90
C PRO A 296 -7.40 21.38 14.38
N LEU A 297 -7.60 20.30 15.12
CA LEU A 297 -8.71 19.36 14.97
C LEU A 297 -9.62 19.47 16.19
N ASP A 298 -10.90 19.19 15.98
CA ASP A 298 -11.89 19.22 17.06
C ASP A 298 -11.77 18.00 17.99
N ALA A 299 -11.33 16.86 17.44
CA ALA A 299 -11.14 15.62 18.16
C ALA A 299 -9.85 14.88 17.73
N PRO A 300 -9.27 14.03 18.62
CA PRO A 300 -8.16 13.17 18.25
C PRO A 300 -8.56 12.18 17.15
N ALA A 301 -7.62 11.88 16.25
CA ALA A 301 -7.85 10.90 15.21
C ALA A 301 -7.85 9.46 15.79
N SER A 302 -8.76 8.61 15.32
CA SER A 302 -8.82 7.18 15.65
C SER A 302 -7.60 6.44 15.11
N ASP A 303 -7.38 5.21 15.59
CA ASP A 303 -6.29 4.37 15.09
C ASP A 303 -6.54 3.88 13.65
N ASP A 304 -7.80 3.88 13.20
CA ASP A 304 -8.21 3.57 11.82
C ASP A 304 -8.12 4.78 10.87
N ALA A 305 -7.66 5.94 11.37
CA ALA A 305 -7.52 7.14 10.56
C ALA A 305 -6.62 6.86 9.35
N THR A 306 -7.07 7.25 8.17
CA THR A 306 -6.46 6.84 6.91
C THR A 306 -6.62 7.93 5.87
N SER A 307 -5.68 7.98 4.93
CA SER A 307 -5.70 8.92 3.82
C SER A 307 -5.76 8.22 2.50
N VAL A 308 -6.41 8.88 1.54
CA VAL A 308 -6.38 8.51 0.13
C VAL A 308 -5.99 9.72 -0.69
N ARG A 309 -5.14 9.48 -1.68
CA ARG A 309 -4.84 10.46 -2.72
C ARG A 309 -5.71 10.16 -3.93
N SER A 310 -6.41 11.18 -4.41
CA SER A 310 -7.23 11.05 -5.62
C SER A 310 -7.07 12.30 -6.48
N GLY A 311 -6.28 12.15 -7.55
CA GLY A 311 -5.86 13.27 -8.39
C GLY A 311 -5.14 14.36 -7.59
N ASP A 312 -5.62 15.60 -7.71
CA ASP A 312 -5.05 16.80 -7.08
C ASP A 312 -5.60 17.08 -5.67
N THR A 313 -6.19 16.07 -5.02
CA THR A 313 -6.73 16.17 -3.66
C THR A 313 -6.21 15.01 -2.82
N VAL A 314 -5.87 15.33 -1.57
CA VAL A 314 -5.67 14.33 -0.52
C VAL A 314 -6.85 14.42 0.42
N LEU A 315 -7.49 13.28 0.67
CA LEU A 315 -8.59 13.14 1.61
C LEU A 315 -8.07 12.35 2.80
N TRP A 316 -8.20 12.91 3.99
CA TRP A 316 -7.83 12.22 5.23
C TRP A 316 -9.04 12.11 6.12
N TRP A 317 -9.39 10.88 6.48
CA TRP A 317 -10.43 10.61 7.44
C TRP A 317 -9.81 10.42 8.81
N SER A 318 -10.24 11.24 9.77
CA SER A 318 -9.72 11.22 11.14
C SER A 318 -10.30 10.09 11.99
N GLY A 319 -11.30 9.35 11.51
CA GLY A 319 -12.13 8.47 12.34
C GLY A 319 -13.57 8.97 12.48
N THR A 320 -13.80 10.26 12.26
CA THR A 320 -15.13 10.89 12.32
C THR A 320 -15.34 11.89 11.19
N ASP A 321 -14.31 12.65 10.86
CA ASP A 321 -14.40 13.78 9.94
C ASP A 321 -13.45 13.58 8.76
N LEU A 322 -13.90 14.05 7.60
CA LEU A 322 -13.12 14.05 6.38
C LEU A 322 -12.46 15.41 6.19
N VAL A 323 -11.14 15.44 6.11
CA VAL A 323 -10.35 16.65 5.88
C VAL A 323 -9.80 16.62 4.45
N GLY A 324 -10.11 17.67 3.70
CA GLY A 324 -9.60 17.85 2.34
C GLY A 324 -8.35 18.72 2.30
N PHE A 325 -7.29 18.22 1.69
CA PHE A 325 -6.04 18.93 1.44
C PHE A 325 -5.80 19.11 -0.06
N THR A 326 -5.05 20.14 -0.43
CA THR A 326 -4.52 20.19 -1.80
C THR A 326 -3.55 19.03 -2.05
N GLY A 327 -3.54 18.49 -3.26
CA GLY A 327 -2.65 17.39 -3.62
C GLY A 327 -1.18 17.80 -3.80
N THR A 328 -0.86 19.10 -3.83
CA THR A 328 0.49 19.59 -4.15
C THR A 328 1.23 20.14 -2.94
N ASP A 329 0.62 21.02 -2.17
CA ASP A 329 1.23 21.67 -1.00
C ASP A 329 0.65 21.20 0.34
N LEU A 330 -0.35 20.32 0.30
CA LEU A 330 -1.07 19.82 1.47
C LEU A 330 -1.67 20.94 2.32
N ALA A 331 -1.99 22.09 1.74
CA ALA A 331 -2.73 23.11 2.47
C ALA A 331 -4.15 22.58 2.78
N PRO A 332 -4.59 22.62 4.05
CA PRO A 332 -5.93 22.21 4.43
C PRO A 332 -6.95 23.17 3.84
N ARG A 333 -8.01 22.63 3.25
CA ARG A 333 -9.06 23.43 2.58
C ARG A 333 -10.36 23.44 3.37
N TRP A 334 -10.81 22.28 3.81
CA TRP A 334 -12.12 22.09 4.40
C TRP A 334 -12.16 20.85 5.28
N VAL A 335 -13.14 20.82 6.17
CA VAL A 335 -13.49 19.68 7.01
C VAL A 335 -14.97 19.39 6.78
N TYR A 336 -15.31 18.11 6.56
CA TYR A 336 -16.68 17.64 6.43
C TYR A 336 -16.94 16.59 7.52
N PRO A 337 -17.80 16.89 8.51
CA PRO A 337 -17.99 16.02 9.67
C PRO A 337 -18.91 14.83 9.38
N GLY A 338 -18.83 13.79 10.21
CA GLY A 338 -19.78 12.68 10.21
C GLY A 338 -19.68 11.75 9.01
N THR A 339 -18.44 11.44 8.61
CA THR A 339 -18.14 10.51 7.51
C THR A 339 -17.66 9.18 8.06
N LEU A 340 -17.85 8.12 7.27
CA LEU A 340 -17.56 6.74 7.65
C LEU A 340 -16.21 6.23 7.11
N GLY A 341 -15.45 7.07 6.41
CA GLY A 341 -14.18 6.69 5.80
C GLY A 341 -13.61 7.76 4.86
N PRO A 342 -12.46 7.48 4.21
CA PRO A 342 -11.69 8.47 3.45
C PRO A 342 -12.33 8.88 2.11
N GLY A 343 -13.35 8.15 1.65
CA GLY A 343 -14.01 8.42 0.38
C GLY A 343 -13.11 8.26 -0.84
N THR A 344 -13.51 8.85 -1.96
CA THR A 344 -12.78 8.81 -3.24
C THR A 344 -13.19 9.98 -4.13
N VAL A 345 -12.63 10.09 -5.34
CA VAL A 345 -13.07 11.08 -6.34
C VAL A 345 -13.62 10.38 -7.57
N MET A 346 -14.76 10.90 -8.05
CA MET A 346 -15.38 10.51 -9.31
C MET A 346 -15.81 11.75 -10.08
N ALA A 347 -15.48 11.83 -11.37
CA ALA A 347 -15.90 12.94 -12.24
C ALA A 347 -15.62 14.35 -11.65
N GLY A 348 -14.49 14.48 -10.93
CA GLY A 348 -14.10 15.74 -10.28
C GLY A 348 -14.86 16.11 -9.00
N GLN A 349 -15.63 15.18 -8.42
CA GLN A 349 -16.34 15.37 -7.15
C GLN A 349 -15.87 14.35 -6.11
N VAL A 350 -15.84 14.73 -4.84
CA VAL A 350 -15.53 13.81 -3.74
C VAL A 350 -16.78 13.01 -3.41
N LEU A 351 -16.63 11.68 -3.35
CA LEU A 351 -17.63 10.75 -2.84
C LEU A 351 -17.24 10.37 -1.42
N ALA A 352 -17.88 10.97 -0.44
CA ALA A 352 -17.63 10.71 0.98
C ALA A 352 -18.72 9.75 1.52
N PRO A 353 -18.36 8.57 2.05
CA PRO A 353 -19.34 7.69 2.68
C PRO A 353 -19.87 8.34 3.96
N VAL A 354 -21.18 8.42 4.09
CA VAL A 354 -21.90 8.98 5.24
C VAL A 354 -23.00 8.01 5.67
N ASP A 355 -23.59 8.25 6.83
CA ASP A 355 -24.74 7.46 7.26
C ASP A 355 -25.89 7.53 6.22
N GLY A 356 -26.45 6.37 5.88
CA GLY A 356 -27.50 6.22 4.88
C GLY A 356 -27.13 6.53 3.42
N GLY A 357 -25.86 6.82 3.08
CA GLY A 357 -25.51 7.18 1.71
C GLY A 357 -24.07 7.57 1.41
N ILE A 358 -23.92 8.29 0.29
CA ILE A 358 -22.68 8.95 -0.13
C ILE A 358 -22.97 10.43 -0.30
N ALA A 359 -22.20 11.28 0.37
CA ALA A 359 -22.23 12.73 0.14
C ALA A 359 -21.31 13.08 -1.04
N VAL A 360 -21.85 13.83 -2.00
CA VAL A 360 -21.10 14.31 -3.16
C VAL A 360 -20.65 15.73 -2.89
N LEU A 361 -19.35 15.91 -2.64
CA LEU A 361 -18.77 17.18 -2.20
C LEU A 361 -17.96 17.84 -3.32
N ASP A 362 -17.98 19.16 -3.35
CA ASP A 362 -17.01 19.93 -4.14
C ASP A 362 -15.59 19.75 -3.56
N PRO A 363 -14.60 19.28 -4.34
CA PRO A 363 -13.26 18.95 -3.80
C PRO A 363 -12.48 20.18 -3.30
N ARG A 364 -12.88 21.40 -3.69
CA ARG A 364 -12.18 22.64 -3.31
C ARG A 364 -12.74 23.25 -2.05
N THR A 365 -14.04 23.09 -1.81
CA THR A 365 -14.76 23.77 -0.73
C THR A 365 -15.35 22.83 0.31
N GLY A 366 -15.48 21.54 0.00
CA GLY A 366 -16.15 20.56 0.86
C GLY A 366 -17.68 20.75 0.93
N VAL A 367 -18.24 21.70 0.17
CA VAL A 367 -19.68 21.98 0.17
C VAL A 367 -20.41 20.80 -0.48
N PRO A 368 -21.42 20.22 0.19
CA PRO A 368 -22.21 19.14 -0.38
C PRO A 368 -23.07 19.67 -1.54
N ALA A 369 -22.93 19.06 -2.71
CA ALA A 369 -23.77 19.35 -3.87
C ALA A 369 -25.07 18.54 -3.82
N ARG A 370 -24.98 17.27 -3.43
CA ARG A 370 -26.11 16.34 -3.24
C ARG A 370 -25.67 15.13 -2.41
N SER A 371 -26.63 14.27 -2.07
CA SER A 371 -26.38 12.94 -1.53
C SER A 371 -26.96 11.86 -2.44
N ILE A 372 -26.34 10.69 -2.42
CA ILE A 372 -26.83 9.47 -3.08
C ILE A 372 -27.24 8.52 -1.96
N GLY A 373 -28.53 8.16 -1.92
CA GLY A 373 -29.01 7.18 -0.96
C GLY A 373 -28.40 5.82 -1.23
N LEU A 374 -27.82 5.20 -0.20
CA LEU A 374 -27.18 3.89 -0.31
C LEU A 374 -27.46 3.09 0.95
N ALA A 375 -28.19 1.99 0.79
CA ALA A 375 -28.42 1.05 1.87
C ALA A 375 -27.19 0.16 2.03
N ARG A 376 -26.54 0.25 3.19
CA ARG A 376 -25.46 -0.66 3.59
C ARG A 376 -26.03 -1.72 4.55
N PRO A 377 -25.50 -2.95 4.55
CA PRO A 377 -25.73 -3.87 5.65
C PRO A 377 -25.37 -3.17 6.97
N GLU A 378 -26.05 -3.53 8.06
CA GLU A 378 -25.60 -3.13 9.41
C GLU A 378 -24.25 -3.79 9.66
N ALA A 379 -23.18 -3.07 9.33
CA ALA A 379 -21.80 -3.51 9.45
C ALA A 379 -21.01 -2.36 10.08
N GLU A 380 -20.27 -2.70 11.13
CA GLU A 380 -19.39 -1.77 11.84
C GLU A 380 -18.02 -1.74 11.14
N GLY A 381 -17.41 -0.55 11.10
CA GLY A 381 -16.06 -0.36 10.60
C GLY A 381 -15.93 0.74 9.54
N THR A 382 -14.69 1.02 9.15
CA THR A 382 -14.37 2.02 8.13
C THR A 382 -14.91 1.60 6.77
N VAL A 383 -15.58 2.53 6.09
CA VAL A 383 -16.06 2.35 4.71
C VAL A 383 -14.98 2.88 3.77
N PHE A 384 -14.20 1.98 3.19
CA PHE A 384 -13.24 2.35 2.15
C PHE A 384 -13.94 2.42 0.80
N THR A 385 -13.67 3.47 0.02
CA THR A 385 -14.31 3.68 -1.29
C THR A 385 -13.26 3.81 -2.39
N ALA A 386 -13.50 3.19 -3.53
CA ALA A 386 -12.75 3.41 -4.77
C ALA A 386 -13.70 3.49 -5.98
N THR A 387 -13.15 3.81 -7.14
CA THR A 387 -13.91 3.91 -8.38
C THR A 387 -13.25 3.14 -9.51
N VAL A 388 -14.06 2.51 -10.35
CA VAL A 388 -13.63 1.86 -11.59
C VAL A 388 -14.60 2.27 -12.70
N GLY A 389 -14.22 3.28 -13.48
CA GLY A 389 -15.14 3.90 -14.43
C GLY A 389 -16.33 4.53 -13.72
N ALA A 390 -17.55 4.14 -14.09
CA ALA A 390 -18.77 4.58 -13.43
C ALA A 390 -19.11 3.78 -12.16
N ALA A 391 -18.43 2.65 -11.92
CA ALA A 391 -18.68 1.82 -10.76
C ALA A 391 -18.05 2.42 -9.49
N VAL A 392 -18.79 2.40 -8.39
CA VAL A 392 -18.33 2.72 -7.04
C VAL A 392 -18.10 1.42 -6.30
N VAL A 393 -16.92 1.26 -5.71
CA VAL A 393 -16.55 0.07 -4.93
C VAL A 393 -16.46 0.48 -3.47
N GLU A 394 -17.23 -0.16 -2.59
CA GLU A 394 -17.06 -0.01 -1.15
C GLU A 394 -16.55 -1.31 -0.54
N GLN A 395 -15.65 -1.18 0.44
CA GLN A 395 -15.25 -2.29 1.29
C GLN A 395 -15.54 -1.95 2.76
N ILE A 396 -16.22 -2.87 3.43
CA ILE A 396 -16.55 -2.81 4.85
C ILE A 396 -16.15 -4.15 5.47
N GLY A 397 -15.16 -4.11 6.37
CA GLY A 397 -14.48 -5.33 6.82
C GLY A 397 -13.91 -6.10 5.62
N GLU A 398 -14.29 -7.37 5.50
CA GLU A 398 -13.85 -8.25 4.40
C GLU A 398 -14.80 -8.21 3.20
N THR A 399 -15.93 -7.50 3.27
CA THR A 399 -16.92 -7.49 2.18
C THR A 399 -16.65 -6.34 1.22
N VAL A 400 -16.30 -6.67 -0.01
CA VAL A 400 -16.23 -5.74 -1.15
C VAL A 400 -17.57 -5.78 -1.88
N THR A 401 -18.20 -4.63 -2.08
CA THR A 401 -19.44 -4.49 -2.86
C THR A 401 -19.25 -3.44 -3.94
N VAL A 402 -19.69 -3.76 -5.15
CA VAL A 402 -19.67 -2.86 -6.29
C VAL A 402 -21.07 -2.36 -6.60
N TYR A 403 -21.17 -1.06 -6.85
CA TYR A 403 -22.39 -0.35 -7.17
C TYR A 403 -22.25 0.36 -8.52
N GLU A 404 -23.35 0.42 -9.28
CA GLU A 404 -23.46 1.18 -10.54
C GLU A 404 -24.80 1.92 -10.64
#